data_AF-A0A3N5U579-F1
#
_entry.id   AF-A0A3N5U579-F1
#
_cell.length_a   1.000
_cell.length_b   1.000
_cell.length_c   1.000
_cell.angle_alpha   90.00
_cell.angle_beta   90.00
_cell.angle_gamma   90.00
#
_symmetry.space_group_name_H-M   'P 1'
#
loop_
_entity.id
_entity.type
_entity.pdbx_description
1 polymer ?
#
loop_
_entity_poly.entity_id
_entity_poly.type
_entity_poly.pdbx_seq_one_letter_code
_entity_poly.pdbx_strand_id
1 'polypeptide(L)' 'MKTMTLTIRLDEDLDKLLLKAARQSGKNRSEIAREALRRQLRISQFETLRRRIMPFAEARGYLTDEDVFRDVS' A
#
# COMPACT_ATOMS: atom_id res chain seq x y z
N MET A 1 -0.23 2.22 -23.90
CA MET A 1 0.14 3.03 -22.71
C MET A 1 1.63 3.30 -22.76
N LYS A 2 2.08 4.53 -22.46
CA LYS A 2 3.50 4.87 -22.40
C LYS A 2 4.13 4.19 -21.18
N THR A 3 5.09 3.30 -21.39
CA THR A 3 5.86 2.66 -20.32
C THR A 3 7.07 3.54 -19.98
N MET A 4 7.32 3.72 -18.68
CA MET A 4 8.54 4.37 -18.18
C MET A 4 9.33 3.35 -17.35
N THR A 5 10.65 3.41 -17.46
CA THR A 5 11.56 2.51 -16.74
C THR A 5 12.07 3.22 -15.49
N LEU A 6 11.99 2.53 -14.36
CA LEU A 6 12.54 2.97 -13.08
C LEU A 6 13.68 2.01 -12.71
N THR A 7 14.91 2.54 -12.59
CA THR A 7 16.07 1.79 -12.10
C THR A 7 16.29 2.11 -10.63
N ILE A 8 16.29 1.10 -9.77
CA ILE A 8 16.51 1.23 -8.33
C ILE A 8 17.69 0.38 -7.89
N ARG A 9 18.40 0.83 -6.85
CA ARG A 9 19.39 0.01 -6.15
C ARG A 9 18.68 -0.83 -5.10
N LEU A 10 19.07 -2.09 -4.98
CA LEU A 10 18.61 -3.01 -3.96
C LEU A 10 19.84 -3.53 -3.21
N ASP A 11 19.73 -3.64 -1.89
CA ASP A 11 20.69 -4.44 -1.13
C ASP A 11 20.52 -5.94 -1.44
N GLU A 12 21.52 -6.72 -1.06
CA GLU A 12 21.60 -8.14 -1.39
C GLU A 12 20.46 -8.95 -0.74
N ASP A 13 20.05 -8.58 0.46
CA ASP A 13 19.00 -9.27 1.21
C ASP A 13 17.63 -9.05 0.57
N LEU A 14 17.35 -7.83 0.13
CA LEU A 14 16.13 -7.49 -0.57
C LEU A 14 16.05 -8.15 -1.95
N ASP A 15 17.16 -8.27 -2.69
CA ASP A 15 17.16 -9.03 -3.95
C ASP A 15 16.87 -10.51 -3.72
N LYS A 16 17.45 -11.12 -2.68
CA LYS A 16 17.16 -12.52 -2.29
C LYS A 16 15.69 -12.72 -1.93
N LEU A 17 15.11 -11.80 -1.15
CA LEU A 17 13.69 -11.83 -0.79
C LEU A 17 12.78 -11.69 -2.01
N LEU A 18 13.11 -10.76 -2.92
CA LEU A 18 12.37 -10.55 -4.15
C LEU A 18 12.41 -11.78 -5.07
N LEU A 19 13.58 -12.42 -5.17
CA LEU A 19 13.77 -13.65 -5.94
C LEU A 19 12.96 -14.82 -5.35
N LYS A 20 12.94 -14.96 -4.02
CA LYS A 20 12.17 -16.00 -3.33
C LYS A 20 10.67 -15.79 -3.55
N ALA A 21 10.18 -14.56 -3.39
CA ALA A 21 8.79 -14.21 -3.63
C ALA A 21 8.37 -14.46 -5.09
N ALA A 22 9.23 -14.12 -6.05
CA ALA A 22 9.03 -14.40 -7.47
C ALA A 22 8.83 -15.90 -7.73
N ARG A 23 9.73 -16.74 -7.18
CA ARG A 23 9.63 -18.21 -7.31
C ARG A 23 8.36 -18.78 -6.69
N GLN A 24 7.98 -18.31 -5.51
CA GLN A 24 6.81 -18.84 -4.78
C GLN A 24 5.48 -18.43 -5.43
N SER A 25 5.42 -17.24 -6.01
CA SER A 25 4.19 -16.71 -6.63
C SER A 25 4.06 -17.01 -8.13
N GLY A 26 5.12 -17.49 -8.78
CA GLY A 26 5.18 -17.65 -10.24
C GLY A 26 5.28 -16.33 -11.01
N LYS A 27 5.43 -15.20 -10.32
CA LYS A 27 5.54 -13.86 -10.91
C LYS A 27 7.01 -13.48 -11.15
N ASN A 28 7.25 -12.58 -12.09
CA ASN A 28 8.59 -12.01 -12.26
C ASN A 28 8.90 -10.91 -11.24
N ARG A 29 10.18 -10.59 -11.05
CA ARG A 29 10.65 -9.56 -10.09
C ARG A 29 9.99 -8.21 -10.32
N SER A 30 9.87 -7.78 -11.58
CA SER A 30 9.30 -6.48 -11.95
C SER A 30 7.80 -6.39 -11.68
N GLU A 31 7.07 -7.50 -11.74
CA GLU A 31 5.66 -7.56 -11.39
C GLU A 31 5.47 -7.40 -9.88
N ILE A 32 6.20 -8.16 -9.08
CA ILE A 32 6.18 -8.02 -7.61
C ILE A 32 6.59 -6.61 -7.19
N ALA A 33 7.65 -6.07 -7.76
CA ALA A 33 8.10 -4.71 -7.46
C ALA A 33 7.01 -3.66 -7.79
N ARG A 34 6.33 -3.80 -8.94
CA ARG A 34 5.21 -2.90 -9.31
C ARG A 34 4.02 -3.05 -8.37
N GLU A 35 3.67 -4.26 -7.97
CA GLU A 35 2.58 -4.51 -7.01
C GLU A 35 2.89 -3.92 -5.64
N ALA A 36 4.10 -4.16 -5.14
CA ALA A 36 4.58 -3.61 -3.87
C ALA A 36 4.57 -2.07 -3.90
N LEU A 37 5.09 -1.46 -4.97
CA LEU A 37 5.10 -0.01 -5.14
C LEU A 37 3.68 0.57 -5.18
N ARG A 38 2.77 -0.04 -5.94
CA ARG A 38 1.35 0.38 -5.99
C ARG A 38 0.68 0.27 -4.62
N ARG A 39 0.90 -0.84 -3.91
CA ARG A 39 0.37 -1.05 -2.55
C ARG A 39 0.89 0.03 -1.60
N GLN A 40 2.19 0.28 -1.60
CA GLN A 40 2.81 1.27 -0.72
C GLN A 40 2.25 2.68 -0.97
N LEU A 41 2.16 3.08 -2.24
CA LEU A 41 1.60 4.39 -2.60
C LEU A 41 0.14 4.54 -2.17
N ARG A 42 -0.67 3.49 -2.31
CA ARG A 42 -2.07 3.50 -1.83
C ARG A 42 -2.17 3.64 -0.31
N ILE A 43 -1.32 2.93 0.44
CA ILE A 43 -1.26 3.05 1.91
C ILE A 43 -0.87 4.48 2.28
N SER A 44 0.17 5.05 1.66
CA SER A 44 0.57 6.43 1.94
C SER A 44 -0.51 7.46 1.61
N GLN A 45 -1.26 7.27 0.52
CA GLN A 45 -2.41 8.10 0.18
C GLN A 45 -3.53 7.97 1.20
N PHE A 46 -3.87 6.75 1.60
CA PHE A 46 -4.87 6.48 2.63
C PHE A 46 -4.49 7.14 3.96
N GLU A 47 -3.26 6.97 4.45
CA GLU A 47 -2.81 7.58 5.71
C GLU A 47 -2.81 9.11 5.66
N THR A 48 -2.56 9.69 4.49
CA THR A 48 -2.63 11.14 4.29
C THR A 48 -4.09 11.62 4.37
N LEU A 49 -5.00 10.91 3.71
CA LEU A 49 -6.42 11.21 3.74
C LEU A 49 -7.00 11.04 5.16
N ARG A 50 -6.67 9.93 5.82
CA ARG A 50 -7.08 9.62 7.19
C ARG A 50 -6.69 10.75 8.14
N ARG A 51 -5.43 11.19 8.12
CA ARG A 51 -4.97 12.32 8.95
C ARG A 51 -5.75 13.61 8.71
N ARG A 52 -6.15 13.87 7.47
CA ARG A 52 -6.94 15.06 7.13
C ARG A 52 -8.39 14.95 7.61
N ILE A 53 -8.99 13.77 7.56
CA ILE A 53 -10.39 13.54 7.91
C ILE A 53 -10.59 13.34 9.41
N MET A 54 -9.59 12.80 10.12
CA MET A 54 -9.69 12.41 11.54
C MET A 54 -10.32 13.48 12.44
N PRO A 55 -9.93 14.77 12.39
CA PRO A 55 -10.50 15.78 13.28
C PRO A 55 -12.02 15.98 13.08
N PHE A 56 -12.50 15.82 11.84
CA PHE A 56 -13.92 15.93 11.52
C PHE A 56 -14.71 14.68 11.91
N ALA A 57 -14.07 13.51 11.85
CA ALA A 57 -14.64 12.24 12.27
C ALA A 57 -14.78 12.20 13.81
N GLU A 58 -13.74 12.61 14.54
CA GLU A 58 -13.74 12.74 16.00
C GLU A 58 -14.81 13.71 16.49
N ALA A 59 -14.95 14.88 15.86
CA ALA A 59 -16.00 15.84 16.19
C ALA A 59 -17.43 15.30 15.99
N ARG A 60 -17.59 14.23 15.20
CA ARG A 60 -18.86 13.53 14.97
C ARG A 60 -18.99 12.21 15.74
N GLY A 61 -18.00 11.86 16.58
CA GLY A 61 -18.02 10.65 17.39
C GLY A 61 -17.65 9.37 16.64
N TYR A 62 -16.94 9.46 15.51
CA TYR A 62 -16.40 8.29 14.81
C TYR A 62 -14.93 8.08 15.18
N LEU A 63 -14.65 7.18 16.14
CA LEU A 63 -13.29 6.85 16.57
C LEU A 63 -12.89 5.44 16.19
N THR A 64 -13.84 4.50 16.15
CA THR A 64 -13.59 3.11 15.79
C THR A 64 -14.39 2.69 14.57
N ASP A 65 -14.05 1.52 14.03
CA ASP A 65 -14.77 0.96 12.90
C ASP A 65 -16.23 0.64 13.28
N GLU A 66 -16.49 0.26 14.54
CA GLU A 66 -17.83 0.03 15.07
C GLU A 66 -18.72 1.28 15.03
N ASP A 67 -18.16 2.47 15.30
CA ASP A 67 -18.92 3.73 15.19
C ASP A 67 -19.40 3.98 13.77
N VAL A 68 -18.57 3.61 12.78
CA VAL A 68 -18.91 3.73 11.37
C VAL A 68 -19.97 2.69 10.99
N PHE A 69 -19.75 1.42 11.38
CA PHE A 69 -20.66 0.32 11.02
C PHE A 69 -22.07 0.53 11.56
N ARG A 70 -22.22 1.10 12.76
CA ARG A 70 -23.52 1.45 13.35
C ARG A 70 -24.40 2.28 12.41
N ASP A 71 -23.79 3.15 11.60
CA ASP A 71 -24.52 4.14 10.81
C ASP A 71 -24.63 3.76 9.32
N VAL A 72 -23.89 2.75 8.85
CA VAL A 72 -23.83 2.35 7.42
C VAL A 72 -24.21 0.89 7.14
N SER A 73 -24.46 0.08 8.17
CA SER A 73 -24.79 -1.35 8.04
C SER A 73 -26.26 -1.66 8.29
#